data_AF-A0A554M405-F1
#
_entry.id   AF-A0A554M405-F1
#
_cell.length_a   1.000
_cell.length_b   1.000
_cell.length_c   1.000
_cell.angle_alpha   90.00
_cell.angle_beta   90.00
_cell.angle_gamma   90.00
#
_symmetry.space_group_name_H-M   'P 1'
#
loop_
_entity.id
_entity.type
_entity.pdbx_description
1 polymer ?
#
loop_
_entity_poly.entity_id
_entity_poly.type
_entity_poly.pdbx_seq_one_letter_code
_entity_poly.pdbx_strand_id
1 'polypeptide(L)'
;MLSSSPTSWDDGLRHITMARVMREEGVNQTWDRFLFGGYLSEHKVDPWFLADVSYIPFTIFSDAVALKLYAAIAMAALFFALWYIIAPLKLPATWVTVLLLLVFLMPGFYGRLLLARPFVWSTIFALLALDAVLRRRWISLGIVLCVATLFSQLFIFSLAFGVIGIGWLLTLGDRRSAARGLMSITLGTIAGVALHPHPFAYVQYIATVFLRIPFEAHTLNLGSEMYPGFFEGAVPTAILGSMALLYAGAYADGMRLKLSDLHRDGTLLIAALTIGF
;
A
#
# COMPACT_ATOMS: atom_id res chain seq x y z
N MET A 1 -27.03 -3.64 17.17
CA MET A 1 -26.88 -4.48 15.95
C MET A 1 -25.44 -4.50 15.38
N LEU A 2 -24.55 -3.56 15.74
CA LEU A 2 -23.15 -3.52 15.26
C LEU A 2 -22.20 -4.56 15.89
N SER A 3 -22.59 -5.26 16.97
CA SER A 3 -21.74 -6.25 17.65
C SER A 3 -21.68 -7.63 16.97
N SER A 4 -22.43 -7.84 15.88
CA SER A 4 -22.52 -9.14 15.18
C SER A 4 -21.75 -9.20 13.86
N SER A 5 -21.10 -8.11 13.44
CA SER A 5 -20.36 -8.05 12.18
C SER A 5 -18.94 -7.49 12.39
N PRO A 6 -17.90 -8.33 12.53
CA PRO A 6 -16.52 -7.87 12.74
C PRO A 6 -15.94 -7.08 11.56
N THR A 7 -16.65 -6.94 10.43
CA THR A 7 -16.27 -6.11 9.28
C THR A 7 -16.63 -4.63 9.44
N SER A 8 -17.32 -4.23 10.52
CA SER A 8 -17.78 -2.85 10.76
C SER A 8 -17.03 -2.16 11.91
N TRP A 9 -15.71 -2.36 12.01
CA TRP A 9 -14.92 -1.53 12.91
C TRP A 9 -14.86 -0.12 12.33
N ASP A 10 -14.90 0.87 13.23
CA ASP A 10 -15.15 2.30 13.04
C ASP A 10 -14.65 2.90 11.70
N ASP A 11 -13.41 2.58 11.30
CA ASP A 11 -12.75 3.18 10.13
C ASP A 11 -13.47 2.93 8.77
N GLY A 12 -13.95 1.71 8.51
CA GLY A 12 -14.68 1.43 7.27
C GLY A 12 -16.03 2.16 7.20
N LEU A 13 -16.72 2.27 8.35
CA LEU A 13 -17.98 3.02 8.46
C LEU A 13 -17.77 4.52 8.21
N ARG A 14 -16.64 5.06 8.65
CA ARG A 14 -16.26 6.46 8.38
C ARG A 14 -16.07 6.73 6.89
N HIS A 15 -15.34 5.88 6.18
CA HIS A 15 -15.12 6.03 4.74
C HIS A 15 -16.42 5.94 3.92
N ILE A 16 -17.30 4.96 4.21
CA ILE A 16 -18.59 4.86 3.51
C ILE A 16 -19.53 6.04 3.85
N THR A 17 -19.41 6.62 5.06
CA THR A 17 -20.13 7.83 5.45
C THR A 17 -19.62 9.06 4.69
N MET A 18 -18.30 9.24 4.62
CA MET A 18 -17.68 10.28 3.80
C MET A 18 -18.14 10.17 2.34
N ALA A 19 -18.12 8.96 1.78
CA ALA A 19 -18.56 8.70 0.41
C ALA A 19 -20.05 9.05 0.17
N ARG A 20 -20.91 8.83 1.16
CA ARG A 20 -22.33 9.24 1.08
C ARG A 20 -22.46 10.76 1.00
N VAL A 21 -21.71 11.48 1.84
CA VAL A 21 -21.67 12.95 1.80
C VAL A 21 -21.08 13.44 0.47
N MET A 22 -20.01 12.82 -0.03
CA MET A 22 -19.45 13.15 -1.34
C MET A 22 -20.43 12.93 -2.50
N ARG A 23 -21.27 11.89 -2.41
CA ARG A 23 -22.32 11.63 -3.40
C ARG A 23 -23.41 12.70 -3.39
N GLU A 24 -23.81 13.16 -2.21
CA GLU A 24 -24.93 14.10 -2.02
C GLU A 24 -24.50 15.56 -2.23
N GLU A 25 -23.29 15.91 -1.80
CA GLU A 25 -22.80 17.29 -1.72
C GLU A 25 -21.62 17.58 -2.67
N GLY A 26 -21.16 16.57 -3.42
CA GLY A 26 -20.01 16.65 -4.33
C GLY A 26 -18.70 16.18 -3.69
N VAL A 27 -17.74 15.74 -4.52
CA VAL A 27 -16.52 15.02 -4.08
C VAL A 27 -15.51 15.85 -3.27
N ASN A 28 -15.66 17.17 -3.21
CA ASN A 28 -14.74 18.06 -2.52
C ASN A 28 -15.09 18.17 -1.02
N GLN A 29 -14.96 17.06 -0.29
CA GLN A 29 -15.28 16.95 1.14
C GLN A 29 -14.03 16.69 1.97
N THR A 30 -14.09 17.03 3.26
CA THR A 30 -12.94 16.99 4.19
C THR A 30 -13.33 16.45 5.56
N TRP A 31 -12.36 15.89 6.29
CA TRP A 31 -12.60 15.17 7.55
C TRP A 31 -12.89 16.06 8.76
N ASP A 32 -12.66 17.37 8.67
CA ASP A 32 -12.99 18.35 9.73
C ASP A 32 -14.47 18.37 10.09
N ARG A 33 -15.33 17.85 9.20
CA ARG A 33 -16.78 17.70 9.44
C ARG A 33 -17.13 16.55 10.38
N PHE A 34 -16.29 15.53 10.46
CA PHE A 34 -16.58 14.27 11.16
C PHE A 34 -15.73 14.08 12.42
N LEU A 35 -14.54 14.69 12.44
CA LEU A 35 -13.58 14.55 13.53
C LEU A 35 -13.65 15.77 14.45
N PHE A 36 -13.68 15.52 15.76
CA PHE A 36 -13.77 16.56 16.79
C PHE A 36 -12.45 16.84 17.50
N GLY A 37 -11.36 16.19 17.09
CA GLY A 37 -10.02 16.40 17.64
C GLY A 37 -8.92 15.89 16.72
N GLY A 38 -7.70 16.37 16.97
CA GLY A 38 -6.51 16.04 16.18
C GLY A 38 -6.33 16.92 14.94
N TYR A 39 -5.30 16.64 14.13
CA TYR A 39 -4.94 17.51 13.01
C TYR A 39 -6.09 17.67 11.99
N LEU A 40 -6.78 16.58 11.70
CA LEU A 40 -7.85 16.53 10.70
C LEU A 40 -9.14 17.24 11.13
N SER A 41 -9.35 17.52 12.42
CA SER A 41 -10.48 18.37 12.86
C SER A 41 -10.22 19.86 12.67
N GLU A 42 -8.95 20.25 12.59
CA GLU A 42 -8.53 21.66 12.49
C GLU A 42 -8.18 22.07 11.05
N HIS A 43 -7.91 21.09 10.18
CA HIS A 43 -7.43 21.32 8.83
C HIS A 43 -8.33 20.63 7.80
N LYS A 44 -8.73 21.41 6.78
CA LYS A 44 -9.54 20.93 5.65
C LYS A 44 -8.69 20.09 4.70
N VAL A 45 -8.61 18.80 5.00
CA VAL A 45 -7.92 17.83 4.15
C VAL A 45 -8.60 16.48 4.21
N ASP A 46 -8.59 15.82 3.07
CA ASP A 46 -8.91 14.41 2.95
C ASP A 46 -7.67 13.62 2.53
N PRO A 47 -6.98 12.93 3.46
CA PRO A 47 -5.79 12.18 3.09
C PRO A 47 -6.13 10.86 2.38
N TRP A 48 -7.42 10.48 2.27
CA TRP A 48 -7.91 9.27 1.61
C TRP A 48 -8.83 9.58 0.41
N PHE A 49 -8.71 10.76 -0.18
CA PHE A 49 -9.64 11.29 -1.18
C PHE A 49 -10.14 10.28 -2.23
N LEU A 50 -9.26 9.70 -3.04
CA LEU A 50 -9.71 8.79 -4.09
C LEU A 50 -10.18 7.43 -3.52
N ALA A 51 -9.73 7.04 -2.33
CA ALA A 51 -10.33 5.91 -1.64
C ALA A 51 -11.80 6.21 -1.27
N ASP A 52 -12.09 7.35 -0.66
CA ASP A 52 -13.46 7.76 -0.31
C ASP A 52 -14.37 7.88 -1.54
N VAL A 53 -13.85 8.46 -2.63
CA VAL A 53 -14.53 8.47 -3.93
C VAL A 53 -14.84 7.06 -4.44
N SER A 54 -13.93 6.10 -4.23
CA SER A 54 -14.12 4.72 -4.67
C SER A 54 -15.22 3.96 -3.90
N TYR A 55 -15.63 4.44 -2.71
CA TYR A 55 -16.76 3.89 -1.96
C TYR A 55 -18.13 4.41 -2.48
N ILE A 56 -18.18 5.52 -3.23
CA ILE A 56 -19.44 6.13 -3.71
C ILE A 56 -20.39 5.12 -4.37
N PRO A 57 -19.93 4.23 -5.28
CA PRO A 57 -20.82 3.24 -5.91
C PRO A 57 -21.48 2.27 -4.92
N PHE A 58 -20.87 2.04 -3.76
CA PHE A 58 -21.36 1.11 -2.75
C PHE A 58 -22.36 1.75 -1.77
N THR A 59 -22.48 3.09 -1.78
CA THR A 59 -23.42 3.82 -0.91
C THR A 59 -24.90 3.56 -1.19
N ILE A 60 -25.22 2.85 -2.29
CA ILE A 60 -26.58 2.42 -2.63
C ILE A 60 -27.06 1.23 -1.79
N PHE A 61 -26.14 0.49 -1.17
CA PHE A 61 -26.43 -0.65 -0.31
C PHE A 61 -26.45 -0.22 1.17
N SER A 62 -26.96 -1.09 2.05
CA SER A 62 -26.76 -0.91 3.49
C SER A 62 -25.27 -0.99 3.83
N ASP A 63 -24.82 -0.24 4.84
CA ASP A 63 -23.39 -0.12 5.19
C ASP A 63 -22.69 -1.48 5.35
N ALA A 64 -23.36 -2.44 6.00
CA ALA A 64 -22.82 -3.77 6.20
C ALA A 64 -22.59 -4.54 4.87
N VAL A 65 -23.49 -4.38 3.89
CA VAL A 65 -23.36 -5.01 2.57
C VAL A 65 -22.33 -4.27 1.73
N ALA A 66 -22.36 -2.94 1.74
CA ALA A 66 -21.43 -2.07 1.03
C ALA A 66 -19.97 -2.39 1.40
N LEU A 67 -19.66 -2.43 2.70
CA LEU A 67 -18.31 -2.71 3.19
C LEU A 67 -17.85 -4.14 2.85
N LYS A 68 -18.75 -5.13 2.94
CA LYS A 68 -18.42 -6.51 2.54
C LYS A 68 -18.12 -6.63 1.05
N LEU A 69 -18.90 -5.97 0.19
CA LEU A 69 -18.65 -5.95 -1.25
C LEU A 69 -17.34 -5.24 -1.58
N TYR A 70 -17.08 -4.10 -0.95
CA TYR A 70 -15.84 -3.36 -1.14
C TYR A 70 -14.62 -4.19 -0.71
N ALA A 71 -14.66 -4.80 0.48
CA ALA A 71 -13.60 -5.69 0.95
C ALA A 71 -13.40 -6.89 0.02
N ALA A 72 -14.48 -7.52 -0.46
CA ALA A 72 -14.40 -8.64 -1.40
C ALA A 72 -13.71 -8.26 -2.71
N ILE A 73 -14.05 -7.08 -3.27
CA ILE A 73 -13.43 -6.57 -4.49
C ILE A 73 -11.96 -6.23 -4.25
N ALA A 74 -11.64 -5.56 -3.14
CA ALA A 74 -10.26 -5.23 -2.81
C ALA A 74 -9.40 -6.49 -2.61
N MET A 75 -9.93 -7.52 -1.93
CA MET A 75 -9.26 -8.81 -1.76
C MET A 75 -9.08 -9.55 -3.09
N ALA A 76 -10.09 -9.56 -3.95
CA ALA A 76 -9.98 -10.15 -5.29
C ALA A 76 -8.92 -9.41 -6.13
N ALA A 77 -8.91 -8.08 -6.11
CA ALA A 77 -7.92 -7.26 -6.79
C ALA A 77 -6.50 -7.52 -6.27
N LEU A 78 -6.34 -7.65 -4.95
CA LEU A 78 -5.06 -8.02 -4.34
C LEU A 78 -4.60 -9.40 -4.77
N PHE A 79 -5.50 -10.39 -4.78
CA PHE A 79 -5.21 -11.73 -5.28
C PHE A 79 -4.73 -11.69 -6.74
N PHE A 80 -5.42 -10.95 -7.61
CA PHE A 80 -5.01 -10.78 -9.00
C PHE A 80 -3.66 -10.05 -9.15
N ALA A 81 -3.40 -9.03 -8.33
CA ALA A 81 -2.13 -8.32 -8.35
C ALA A 81 -0.96 -9.25 -7.95
N LEU A 82 -1.13 -10.01 -6.86
CA LEU A 82 -0.14 -11.01 -6.42
C LEU A 82 0.06 -12.10 -7.48
N TRP A 83 -1.03 -12.63 -8.03
CA TRP A 83 -0.97 -13.62 -9.11
C TRP A 83 -0.20 -13.07 -10.33
N TYR A 84 -0.49 -11.85 -10.76
CA TYR A 84 0.17 -11.21 -11.90
C TYR A 84 1.68 -11.02 -11.69
N ILE A 85 2.13 -10.80 -10.45
CA ILE A 85 3.55 -10.67 -10.09
C ILE A 85 4.24 -12.03 -9.96
N ILE A 86 3.55 -13.04 -9.44
CA ILE A 86 4.11 -14.37 -9.21
C ILE A 86 4.11 -15.23 -10.49
N ALA A 87 3.11 -15.08 -11.37
CA ALA A 87 2.97 -15.91 -12.57
C ALA A 87 4.24 -15.97 -13.47
N PRO A 88 4.99 -14.86 -13.67
CA PRO A 88 6.26 -14.90 -14.43
C PRO A 88 7.37 -15.71 -13.78
N LEU A 89 7.31 -15.99 -12.46
CA LEU A 89 8.33 -16.76 -11.75
C LEU A 89 8.32 -18.25 -12.11
N LYS A 90 7.35 -18.71 -12.92
CA LYS A 90 7.20 -20.11 -13.38
C LYS A 90 7.21 -21.13 -12.24
N LEU A 91 6.82 -20.71 -11.03
CA LEU A 91 6.66 -21.60 -9.90
C LEU A 91 5.52 -22.59 -10.18
N PRO A 92 5.60 -23.85 -9.70
CA PRO A 92 4.48 -24.78 -9.84
C PRO A 92 3.23 -24.20 -9.17
N ALA A 93 2.05 -24.39 -9.79
CA ALA A 93 0.80 -23.78 -9.34
C ALA A 93 0.49 -24.06 -7.85
N THR A 94 0.86 -25.24 -7.35
CA THR A 94 0.73 -25.61 -5.93
C THR A 94 1.51 -24.68 -5.01
N TRP A 95 2.75 -24.30 -5.37
CA TRP A 95 3.57 -23.37 -4.59
C TRP A 95 3.00 -21.96 -4.60
N VAL A 96 2.54 -21.49 -5.76
CA VAL A 96 1.86 -20.19 -5.88
C VAL A 96 0.62 -20.16 -5.00
N THR A 97 -0.18 -21.22 -5.03
CA THR A 97 -1.40 -21.34 -4.22
C THR A 97 -1.08 -21.35 -2.72
N VAL A 98 -0.08 -22.11 -2.29
CA VAL A 98 0.35 -22.17 -0.88
C VAL A 98 0.87 -20.81 -0.41
N LEU A 99 1.71 -20.13 -1.20
CA LEU A 99 2.22 -18.80 -0.87
C LEU A 99 1.09 -17.78 -0.76
N LEU A 100 0.15 -17.79 -1.69
CA LEU A 100 -1.03 -16.92 -1.62
C LEU A 100 -1.86 -17.23 -0.37
N LEU A 101 -2.17 -18.50 -0.10
CA LEU A 101 -2.91 -18.88 1.11
C LEU A 101 -2.21 -18.46 2.39
N LEU A 102 -0.88 -18.59 2.49
CA LEU A 102 -0.11 -18.15 3.65
C LEU A 102 -0.24 -16.64 3.87
N VAL A 103 -0.20 -15.83 2.80
CA VAL A 103 -0.42 -14.37 2.90
C VAL A 103 -1.83 -14.07 3.42
N PHE A 104 -2.86 -14.72 2.87
CA PHE A 104 -4.25 -14.46 3.23
C PHE A 104 -4.68 -15.04 4.60
N LEU A 105 -3.96 -16.04 5.12
CA LEU A 105 -4.25 -16.69 6.42
C LEU A 105 -3.43 -16.10 7.58
N MET A 106 -2.47 -15.22 7.31
CA MET A 106 -1.68 -14.58 8.36
C MET A 106 -2.60 -13.71 9.25
N PRO A 107 -2.70 -13.97 10.57
CA PRO A 107 -3.71 -13.34 11.42
C PRO A 107 -3.73 -11.80 11.36
N GLY A 108 -2.55 -11.17 11.32
CA GLY A 108 -2.41 -9.72 11.22
C GLY A 108 -2.83 -9.14 9.86
N PHE A 109 -2.68 -9.92 8.78
CA PHE A 109 -3.07 -9.49 7.43
C PHE A 109 -4.56 -9.76 7.20
N TYR A 110 -5.03 -10.97 7.51
CA TYR A 110 -6.43 -11.38 7.38
C TYR A 110 -7.38 -10.41 8.09
N GLY A 111 -7.06 -10.05 9.35
CA GLY A 111 -7.86 -9.09 10.10
C GLY A 111 -8.00 -7.75 9.36
N ARG A 112 -6.91 -7.23 8.80
CA ARG A 112 -6.91 -5.94 8.06
C ARG A 112 -7.62 -6.01 6.71
N LEU A 113 -7.58 -7.16 6.03
CA LEU A 113 -8.30 -7.36 4.76
C LEU A 113 -9.82 -7.26 4.93
N LEU A 114 -10.34 -7.67 6.09
CA LEU A 114 -11.77 -7.65 6.39
C LEU A 114 -12.31 -6.30 6.83
N LEU A 115 -11.44 -5.33 7.14
CA LEU A 115 -11.85 -4.02 7.65
C LEU A 115 -12.35 -3.05 6.57
N ALA A 116 -12.40 -3.47 5.30
CA ALA A 116 -12.78 -2.62 4.16
C ALA A 116 -12.05 -1.26 4.25
N ARG A 117 -10.72 -1.29 4.34
CA ARG A 117 -9.87 -0.10 4.47
C ARG A 117 -9.11 0.20 3.18
N PRO A 118 -8.69 1.45 2.95
CA PRO A 118 -7.80 1.82 1.84
C PRO A 118 -6.47 1.05 1.83
N PHE A 119 -6.05 0.50 2.97
CA PHE A 119 -4.81 -0.28 3.12
C PHE A 119 -4.59 -1.34 2.03
N VAL A 120 -5.63 -2.11 1.68
CA VAL A 120 -5.51 -3.18 0.67
C VAL A 120 -5.10 -2.63 -0.70
N TRP A 121 -5.68 -1.50 -1.09
CA TRP A 121 -5.32 -0.81 -2.32
C TRP A 121 -3.91 -0.23 -2.27
N SER A 122 -3.49 0.33 -1.14
CA SER A 122 -2.12 0.79 -0.94
C SER A 122 -1.10 -0.35 -1.10
N THR A 123 -1.42 -1.56 -0.62
CA THR A 123 -0.61 -2.77 -0.88
C THR A 123 -0.57 -3.10 -2.36
N ILE A 124 -1.71 -3.07 -3.06
CA ILE A 124 -1.77 -3.31 -4.51
C ILE A 124 -0.89 -2.30 -5.26
N PHE A 125 -0.99 -1.01 -4.97
CA PHE A 125 -0.19 0.01 -5.64
C PHE A 125 1.30 -0.13 -5.35
N ALA A 126 1.68 -0.52 -4.12
CA ALA A 126 3.07 -0.79 -3.79
C ALA A 126 3.61 -1.96 -4.62
N LEU A 127 2.86 -3.07 -4.68
CA LEU A 127 3.18 -4.23 -5.50
C LEU A 127 3.30 -3.89 -7.00
N LEU A 128 2.39 -3.08 -7.53
CA LEU A 128 2.44 -2.63 -8.93
C LEU A 128 3.60 -1.66 -9.19
N ALA A 129 3.96 -0.81 -8.24
CA ALA A 129 5.14 0.06 -8.34
C ALA A 129 6.43 -0.78 -8.39
N LEU A 130 6.53 -1.83 -7.55
CA LEU A 130 7.63 -2.78 -7.58
C LEU A 130 7.70 -3.52 -8.92
N ASP A 131 6.58 -4.07 -9.43
CA ASP A 131 6.54 -4.70 -10.75
C ASP A 131 6.99 -3.76 -11.87
N ALA A 132 6.53 -2.51 -11.82
CA ALA A 132 6.91 -1.49 -12.81
C ALA A 132 8.41 -1.20 -12.77
N VAL A 133 9.05 -1.18 -11.60
CA VAL A 133 10.51 -1.04 -11.50
C VAL A 133 11.23 -2.28 -12.03
N LEU A 134 10.85 -3.48 -11.56
CA LEU A 134 11.47 -4.74 -11.96
C LEU A 134 11.42 -4.95 -13.48
N ARG A 135 10.27 -4.63 -14.10
CA ARG A 135 10.07 -4.71 -15.56
C ARG A 135 10.44 -3.44 -16.31
N ARG A 136 10.97 -2.42 -15.62
CA ARG A 136 11.43 -1.14 -16.22
C ARG A 136 10.33 -0.38 -16.98
N ARG A 137 9.09 -0.48 -16.53
CA ARG A 137 7.89 0.16 -17.12
C ARG A 137 7.66 1.52 -16.48
N TRP A 138 8.46 2.51 -16.87
CA TRP A 138 8.50 3.82 -16.23
C TRP A 138 7.19 4.61 -16.33
N ILE A 139 6.49 4.52 -17.47
CA ILE A 139 5.17 5.17 -17.62
C ILE A 139 4.17 4.57 -16.63
N SER A 140 4.13 3.24 -16.51
CA SER A 140 3.29 2.54 -15.54
C SER A 140 3.63 2.95 -14.10
N LEU A 141 4.92 3.09 -13.76
CA LEU A 141 5.35 3.57 -12.44
C LEU A 141 4.82 4.97 -12.14
N GLY A 142 4.90 5.89 -13.11
CA GLY A 142 4.37 7.25 -12.95
C GLY A 142 2.85 7.28 -12.77
N ILE A 143 2.11 6.48 -13.54
CA ILE A 143 0.65 6.35 -13.40
C ILE A 143 0.28 5.76 -12.04
N VAL A 144 0.94 4.66 -11.63
CA VAL A 144 0.69 4.01 -10.34
C VAL A 144 0.92 4.99 -9.20
N LEU A 145 2.01 5.77 -9.23
CA LEU A 145 2.28 6.76 -8.19
C LEU A 145 1.29 7.92 -8.20
N CYS A 146 0.89 8.40 -9.37
CA CYS A 146 -0.16 9.43 -9.48
C CYS A 146 -1.46 8.96 -8.81
N VAL A 147 -1.92 7.76 -9.15
CA VAL A 147 -3.15 7.17 -8.58
C VAL A 147 -2.97 6.90 -7.09
N ALA A 148 -1.84 6.30 -6.67
CA ALA A 148 -1.58 5.99 -5.27
C ALA A 148 -1.59 7.26 -4.41
N THR A 149 -0.95 8.34 -4.87
CA THR A 149 -0.91 9.63 -4.17
C THR A 149 -2.30 10.22 -3.97
N LEU A 150 -3.20 10.07 -4.94
CA LEU A 150 -4.60 10.49 -4.81
C LEU A 150 -5.41 9.56 -3.90
N PHE A 151 -5.06 8.28 -3.86
CA PHE A 151 -5.82 7.25 -3.15
C PHE A 151 -5.69 7.35 -1.64
N SER A 152 -4.46 7.51 -1.14
CA SER A 152 -4.22 7.59 0.30
C SER A 152 -2.83 8.13 0.59
N GLN A 153 -2.66 8.75 1.76
CA GLN A 153 -1.35 9.05 2.37
C GLN A 153 -0.39 7.85 2.42
N LEU A 154 -0.93 6.63 2.40
CA LEU A 154 -0.16 5.38 2.34
C LEU A 154 0.59 5.19 1.00
N PHE A 155 0.44 6.10 0.02
CA PHE A 155 1.24 6.10 -1.21
C PHE A 155 2.75 6.13 -0.95
N ILE A 156 3.17 6.59 0.24
CA ILE A 156 4.57 6.57 0.67
C ILE A 156 5.19 5.17 0.57
N PHE A 157 4.43 4.10 0.76
CA PHE A 157 4.94 2.74 0.55
C PHE A 157 5.25 2.46 -0.92
N SER A 158 4.37 2.88 -1.83
CA SER A 158 4.61 2.78 -3.28
C SER A 158 5.80 3.63 -3.71
N LEU A 159 5.91 4.85 -3.14
CA LEU A 159 7.03 5.75 -3.37
C LEU A 159 8.34 5.14 -2.86
N ALA A 160 8.34 4.55 -1.66
CA ALA A 160 9.51 3.90 -1.08
C ALA A 160 9.98 2.73 -1.96
N PHE A 161 9.08 1.87 -2.44
CA PHE A 161 9.43 0.78 -3.35
C PHE A 161 10.02 1.31 -4.66
N GLY A 162 9.44 2.39 -5.20
CA GLY A 162 10.00 3.09 -6.36
C GLY A 162 11.43 3.55 -6.10
N VAL A 163 11.67 4.30 -5.02
CA VAL A 163 12.98 4.89 -4.69
C VAL A 163 14.03 3.84 -4.36
N ILE A 164 13.70 2.83 -3.53
CA ILE A 164 14.61 1.71 -3.22
C ILE A 164 14.95 0.96 -4.51
N GLY A 165 13.96 0.76 -5.38
CA GLY A 165 14.14 0.18 -6.70
C GLY A 165 15.07 1.00 -7.61
N ILE A 166 15.05 2.34 -7.54
CA ILE A 166 16.05 3.19 -8.22
C ILE A 166 17.45 2.94 -7.64
N GLY A 167 17.58 2.85 -6.32
CA GLY A 167 18.83 2.50 -5.64
C GLY A 167 19.41 1.17 -6.16
N TRP A 168 18.55 0.15 -6.28
CA TRP A 168 18.92 -1.14 -6.87
C TRP A 168 19.39 -1.02 -8.34
N LEU A 169 18.73 -0.22 -9.18
CA LEU A 169 19.22 0.01 -10.55
C LEU A 169 20.60 0.67 -10.59
N LEU A 170 20.88 1.56 -9.63
CA LEU A 170 22.19 2.19 -9.51
C LEU A 170 23.27 1.19 -9.08
N THR A 171 22.97 0.22 -8.20
CA THR A 171 23.93 -0.85 -7.85
C THR A 171 24.22 -1.78 -9.03
N LEU A 172 23.28 -1.92 -9.97
CA LEU A 172 23.48 -2.60 -11.25
C LEU A 172 24.22 -1.75 -12.30
N GLY A 173 24.51 -0.48 -12.02
CA GLY A 173 25.15 0.46 -12.96
C GLY A 173 24.22 1.01 -14.04
N ASP A 174 22.91 0.74 -13.98
CA ASP A 174 21.95 1.18 -14.98
C ASP A 174 21.42 2.61 -14.70
N ARG A 175 22.32 3.59 -14.88
CA ARG A 175 22.03 5.01 -14.62
C ARG A 175 20.91 5.57 -15.50
N ARG A 176 20.76 5.06 -16.73
CA ARG A 176 19.72 5.54 -17.67
C ARG A 176 18.33 5.12 -17.22
N SER A 177 18.18 3.85 -16.82
CA SER A 177 16.93 3.35 -16.24
C SER A 177 16.63 4.05 -14.92
N ALA A 178 17.64 4.23 -14.06
CA ALA A 178 17.48 4.95 -12.79
C ALA A 178 16.97 6.38 -12.99
N ALA A 179 17.54 7.15 -13.93
CA ALA A 179 17.11 8.52 -14.23
C ALA A 179 15.67 8.57 -14.77
N ARG A 180 15.28 7.65 -15.66
CA ARG A 180 13.91 7.56 -16.18
C ARG A 180 12.91 7.19 -15.10
N GLY A 181 13.27 6.26 -14.23
CA GLY A 181 12.48 5.88 -13.08
C GLY A 181 12.29 7.04 -12.12
N LEU A 182 13.35 7.75 -11.75
CA LEU A 182 13.28 8.94 -10.90
C LEU A 182 12.39 10.03 -11.50
N MET A 183 12.53 10.32 -12.80
CA MET A 183 11.67 11.28 -13.49
C MET A 183 10.20 10.86 -13.43
N SER A 184 9.90 9.57 -13.63
CA SER A 184 8.53 9.05 -13.59
C SER A 184 7.94 9.09 -12.18
N ILE A 185 8.74 8.80 -11.15
CA ILE A 185 8.35 8.94 -9.75
C ILE A 185 7.98 10.39 -9.44
N THR A 186 8.86 11.32 -9.79
CA THR A 186 8.67 12.75 -9.55
C THR A 186 7.42 13.26 -10.27
N LEU A 187 7.30 13.01 -11.58
CA LEU A 187 6.16 13.47 -12.37
C LEU A 187 4.85 12.85 -11.91
N GLY A 188 4.82 11.54 -11.62
CA GLY A 188 3.64 10.85 -11.12
C GLY A 188 3.17 11.40 -9.78
N THR A 189 4.09 11.56 -8.84
CA THR A 189 3.77 12.09 -7.49
C THR A 189 3.31 13.54 -7.56
N ILE A 190 3.99 14.40 -8.32
CA ILE A 190 3.60 15.81 -8.49
C ILE A 190 2.21 15.90 -9.15
N ALA A 191 1.95 15.09 -10.19
CA ALA A 191 0.65 15.05 -10.83
C ALA A 191 -0.44 14.61 -9.84
N GLY A 192 -0.19 13.56 -9.05
CA GLY A 192 -1.14 13.09 -8.02
C GLY A 192 -1.44 14.16 -6.99
N VAL A 193 -0.41 14.87 -6.47
CA VAL A 193 -0.61 15.99 -5.54
C VAL A 193 -1.40 17.11 -6.21
N ALA A 194 -1.03 17.51 -7.44
CA ALA A 194 -1.67 18.63 -8.14
C ALA A 194 -3.15 18.35 -8.48
N LEU A 195 -3.51 17.10 -8.71
CA LEU A 195 -4.89 16.66 -8.95
C LEU A 195 -5.70 16.48 -7.66
N HIS A 196 -5.06 16.51 -6.48
CA HIS A 196 -5.76 16.43 -5.21
C HIS A 196 -6.64 17.68 -5.00
N PRO A 197 -7.88 17.58 -4.48
CA PRO A 197 -8.74 18.75 -4.27
C PRO A 197 -8.13 19.79 -3.31
N HIS A 198 -7.28 19.34 -2.40
CA HIS A 198 -6.59 20.16 -1.41
C HIS A 198 -5.07 19.89 -1.44
N PRO A 199 -4.35 20.35 -2.48
CA PRO A 199 -2.96 19.94 -2.72
C PRO A 199 -2.01 20.42 -1.61
N PHE A 200 -2.13 21.68 -1.17
CA PHE A 200 -1.27 22.26 -0.15
C PHE A 200 -1.52 21.65 1.24
N ALA A 201 -2.79 21.51 1.64
CA ALA A 201 -3.14 20.90 2.93
C ALA A 201 -2.73 19.43 2.98
N TYR A 202 -2.83 18.70 1.86
CA TYR A 202 -2.37 17.33 1.76
C TYR A 202 -0.85 17.19 1.92
N VAL A 203 -0.07 18.01 1.21
CA VAL A 203 1.40 18.01 1.38
C VAL A 203 1.80 18.39 2.81
N GLN A 204 1.13 19.39 3.40
CA GLN A 204 1.36 19.78 4.78
C GLN A 204 1.08 18.63 5.74
N TYR A 205 -0.07 17.96 5.61
CA TYR A 205 -0.40 16.77 6.41
C TYR A 205 0.68 15.68 6.32
N ILE A 206 1.15 15.38 5.11
CA ILE A 206 2.18 14.37 4.90
C ILE A 206 3.48 14.76 5.62
N ALA A 207 3.93 16.01 5.45
CA ALA A 207 5.20 16.49 5.98
C ALA A 207 5.19 16.69 7.51
N THR A 208 4.09 17.18 8.08
CA THR A 208 4.03 17.57 9.48
C THR A 208 3.42 16.51 10.39
N VAL A 209 2.59 15.61 9.85
CA VAL A 209 1.92 14.56 10.63
C VAL A 209 2.40 13.19 10.19
N PHE A 210 2.10 12.78 8.96
CA PHE A 210 2.23 11.37 8.57
C PHE A 210 3.68 10.86 8.66
N LEU A 211 4.67 11.62 8.19
CA LEU A 211 6.08 11.22 8.25
C LEU A 211 6.67 11.22 9.66
N ARG A 212 6.00 11.83 10.64
CA ARG A 212 6.46 11.84 12.05
C ARG A 212 5.97 10.64 12.84
N ILE A 213 4.83 10.08 12.47
CA ILE A 213 4.17 8.95 13.15
C ILE A 213 5.13 7.79 13.48
N PRO A 214 6.01 7.32 12.57
CA PRO A 214 6.90 6.21 12.89
C PRO A 214 7.92 6.51 14.01
N PHE A 215 8.16 7.80 14.29
CA PHE A 215 9.18 8.29 15.23
C PHE A 215 8.58 8.85 16.53
N GLU A 216 7.26 9.08 16.59
CA GLU A 216 6.59 9.61 17.77
C GLU A 216 6.07 8.47 18.65
N ALA A 217 6.81 8.15 19.71
CA ALA A 217 6.50 7.03 20.61
C ALA A 217 5.32 7.30 21.57
N HIS A 218 4.94 8.57 21.82
CA HIS A 218 4.10 8.92 22.97
C HIS A 218 3.06 10.06 22.76
N THR A 219 2.95 10.65 21.57
CA THR A 219 2.01 11.76 21.31
C THR A 219 0.80 11.29 20.51
N LEU A 220 -0.16 10.67 21.21
CA LEU A 220 -1.48 10.23 20.70
C LEU A 220 -2.41 11.38 20.25
N ASN A 221 -1.94 12.64 20.26
CA ASN A 221 -2.79 13.82 20.06
C ASN A 221 -2.86 14.33 18.62
N LEU A 222 -2.22 13.66 17.65
CA LEU A 222 -2.29 14.08 16.24
C LEU A 222 -3.53 13.56 15.51
N GLY A 223 -4.40 12.77 16.17
CA GLY A 223 -5.60 12.20 15.53
C GLY A 223 -5.27 11.20 14.42
N SER A 224 -4.02 10.74 14.33
CA SER A 224 -3.65 9.62 13.48
C SER A 224 -3.87 8.32 14.26
N GLU A 225 -4.75 7.43 13.78
CA GLU A 225 -4.97 6.08 14.30
C GLU A 225 -3.75 5.14 14.12
N MET A 226 -2.55 5.70 14.01
CA MET A 226 -1.35 4.98 13.60
C MET A 226 -0.43 4.83 14.81
N TYR A 227 -0.04 3.58 15.06
CA TYR A 227 0.87 3.21 16.12
C TYR A 227 2.32 3.27 15.62
N PRO A 228 3.29 3.63 16.48
CA PRO A 228 4.71 3.62 16.12
C PRO A 228 5.17 2.19 15.81
N GLY A 229 5.60 1.94 14.57
CA GLY A 229 5.91 0.58 14.08
C GLY A 229 7.38 0.19 14.07
N PHE A 230 8.32 1.13 14.26
CA PHE A 230 9.75 0.86 14.03
C PHE A 230 10.41 -0.01 15.12
N PHE A 231 9.78 -0.15 16.28
CA PHE A 231 10.35 -0.81 17.47
C PHE A 231 9.76 -2.20 17.76
N GLU A 232 8.83 -2.70 16.95
CA GLU A 232 8.31 -4.07 17.11
C GLU A 232 9.20 -5.08 16.36
N GLY A 233 9.79 -6.04 17.10
CA GLY A 233 10.87 -6.94 16.65
C GLY A 233 10.54 -7.97 15.55
N ALA A 234 9.52 -7.74 14.72
CA ALA A 234 9.09 -8.65 13.66
C ALA A 234 10.02 -8.61 12.43
N VAL A 235 10.63 -7.46 12.14
CA VAL A 235 11.39 -7.21 10.90
C VAL A 235 12.63 -8.12 10.77
N PRO A 236 13.56 -8.20 11.75
CA PRO A 236 14.76 -9.04 11.60
C PRO A 236 14.44 -10.54 11.48
N THR A 237 13.40 -11.01 12.17
CA THR A 237 12.97 -12.42 12.15
C THR A 237 12.40 -12.79 10.79
N ALA A 238 11.61 -11.90 10.17
CA ALA A 238 11.15 -12.07 8.80
C ALA A 238 12.32 -12.03 7.79
N ILE A 239 13.41 -11.27 8.05
CA ILE A 239 14.60 -11.19 7.17
C ILE A 239 15.19 -12.57 7.06
N LEU A 240 15.52 -13.11 8.23
CA LEU A 240 16.25 -14.35 8.36
C LEU A 240 15.39 -15.53 7.89
N GLY A 241 14.08 -15.52 8.19
CA GLY A 241 13.15 -16.55 7.75
C GLY A 241 12.99 -16.61 6.22
N SER A 242 12.85 -15.47 5.56
CA SER A 242 12.68 -15.42 4.09
C SER A 242 13.96 -15.80 3.35
N MET A 243 15.13 -15.34 3.85
CA MET A 243 16.42 -15.75 3.32
C MET A 243 16.66 -17.25 3.50
N ALA A 244 16.30 -17.81 4.66
CA ALA A 244 16.40 -19.24 4.93
C ALA A 244 15.49 -20.06 4.00
N LEU A 245 14.25 -19.62 3.76
CA LEU A 245 13.32 -20.28 2.84
C LEU A 245 13.81 -20.27 1.38
N LEU A 246 14.32 -19.14 0.90
CA LEU A 246 14.89 -19.02 -0.46
C LEU A 246 16.12 -19.92 -0.63
N TYR A 247 16.99 -19.97 0.39
CA TYR A 247 18.18 -20.81 0.37
C TYR A 247 17.83 -22.30 0.45
N ALA A 248 16.89 -22.67 1.33
CA ALA A 248 16.44 -24.05 1.49
C ALA A 248 15.71 -24.58 0.24
N GLY A 249 14.84 -23.77 -0.38
CA GLY A 249 14.15 -24.15 -1.61
C GLY A 249 15.13 -24.39 -2.77
N ALA A 250 16.10 -23.49 -2.95
CA ALA A 250 17.07 -23.67 -4.02
C ALA A 250 18.07 -24.82 -3.77
N TYR A 251 18.40 -25.08 -2.52
CA TYR A 251 19.21 -26.25 -2.14
C TYR A 251 18.44 -27.56 -2.41
N ALA A 252 17.15 -27.61 -2.07
CA ALA A 252 16.30 -28.77 -2.32
C ALA A 252 16.15 -29.11 -3.82
N ASP A 253 16.15 -28.10 -4.69
CA ASP A 253 16.07 -28.25 -6.15
C ASP A 253 17.45 -28.46 -6.82
N GLY A 254 18.53 -28.58 -6.06
CA GLY A 254 19.89 -28.77 -6.59
C GLY A 254 20.43 -27.58 -7.39
N MET A 255 19.83 -26.40 -7.24
CA MET A 255 20.23 -25.20 -7.98
C MET A 255 21.44 -24.54 -7.33
N ARG A 256 22.50 -24.30 -8.11
CA ARG A 256 23.62 -23.43 -7.68
C ARG A 256 23.20 -21.97 -7.80
N LEU A 257 22.70 -21.39 -6.71
CA LEU A 257 22.40 -19.96 -6.64
C LEU A 257 23.69 -19.13 -6.63
N LYS A 258 23.83 -18.22 -7.60
CA LYS A 258 24.80 -17.13 -7.51
C LYS A 258 24.08 -15.88 -7.04
N LEU A 259 24.59 -15.27 -5.96
CA LEU A 259 24.03 -14.04 -5.41
C LEU A 259 23.97 -12.90 -6.44
N SER A 260 24.93 -12.84 -7.37
CA SER A 260 24.96 -11.88 -8.48
C SER A 260 23.75 -11.99 -9.40
N ASP A 261 23.28 -13.22 -9.64
CA ASP A 261 22.19 -13.49 -10.57
C ASP A 261 20.86 -13.11 -9.90
N LEU A 262 20.70 -13.47 -8.62
CA LEU A 262 19.59 -13.05 -7.76
C LEU A 262 19.54 -11.54 -7.50
N HIS A 263 20.68 -10.87 -7.54
CA HIS A 263 20.72 -9.41 -7.47
C HIS A 263 20.26 -8.80 -8.80
N ARG A 264 20.70 -9.36 -9.93
CA ARG A 264 20.42 -8.83 -11.27
C ARG A 264 18.97 -9.02 -11.70
N ASP A 265 18.33 -10.11 -11.29
CA ASP A 265 16.92 -10.39 -11.57
C ASP A 265 15.93 -9.70 -10.60
N GLY A 266 16.45 -9.09 -9.53
CA GLY A 266 15.67 -8.36 -8.54
C GLY A 266 15.12 -9.24 -7.40
N THR A 267 15.46 -10.53 -7.35
CA THR A 267 15.03 -11.44 -6.27
C THR A 267 15.50 -10.97 -4.90
N LEU A 268 16.74 -10.47 -4.80
CA LEU A 268 17.26 -9.90 -3.55
C LEU A 268 16.53 -8.62 -3.12
N LEU A 269 16.11 -7.79 -4.10
CA LEU A 269 15.33 -6.59 -3.82
C LEU A 269 13.95 -6.97 -3.29
N ILE A 270 13.26 -7.90 -3.95
CA ILE A 270 11.95 -8.40 -3.51
C ILE A 270 12.07 -8.94 -2.09
N ALA A 271 13.05 -9.82 -1.83
CA ALA A 271 13.30 -10.36 -0.50
C ALA A 271 13.45 -9.23 0.53
N ALA A 272 14.37 -8.29 0.32
CA ALA A 272 14.59 -7.18 1.24
C ALA A 272 13.32 -6.34 1.51
N LEU A 273 12.47 -6.13 0.51
CA LEU A 273 11.23 -5.35 0.62
C LEU A 273 10.09 -6.11 1.31
N THR A 274 9.96 -7.42 1.13
CA THR A 274 8.96 -8.25 1.84
C THR A 274 9.18 -8.28 3.35
N ILE A 275 10.32 -7.78 3.83
CA ILE A 275 10.71 -7.92 5.21
C ILE A 275 10.63 -6.58 5.98
N GLY A 276 10.81 -5.45 5.31
CA GLY A 276 10.87 -4.13 5.96
C GLY A 276 9.52 -3.51 6.34
N PHE A 277 8.39 -4.20 6.09
CA PHE A 277 7.04 -3.63 6.17
C PHE A 277 6.01 -4.59 6.75
#